data_AF-M4B737-F1
#
_entry.id   AF-M4B737-F1
#
_cell.length_a   1.000
_cell.length_b   1.000
_cell.length_c   1.000
_cell.angle_alpha   90.00
_cell.angle_beta   90.00
_cell.angle_gamma   90.00
#
_symmetry.space_group_name_H-M   'P 1'
#
loop_
_entity.id
_entity.type
_entity.pdbx_description
1 polymer ?
#
loop_
_entity_poly.entity_id
_entity_poly.type
_entity_poly.pdbx_seq_one_letter_code
_entity_poly.pdbx_strand_id
1 'polypeptide(L)'
;MHVHVAVVALCVAIAATTAIETTDRPFGTLLRCPPARSVDSPCLWAGENGQLVDPPTLRGLVLKRYGVHSSEKEFSRRNLEHHMTYLEDVTIQANKAGLEFSYDMGVHERHLILTSRRDLTPEQFVQQEVQALAVSRRLQVETNSSDLPMPPPSSSNTLGAGSSSYWNWCDSSNSQGHSVCSPVKSQKSCGSCWSFVAADAIETAVVIAENTSAAVSLSPQQFLMCSTLQTTQTFDYCWASDNGVPGASWMQTQIKWESQNDGCNGGMTHAAFMDAAQRGWGLVTELTMPYDDSNPGSFLASNMSSVCNVPAEEAAASITGWEQIVGIDCSVSSNCTLLLRAAVERQPIAVAITSNGGFGEYRGGFYTCPNNGEMASKNDLNHALLLVGYGTDSTHGDYWILKNSYGSSWGDNGFMKLVADAKINCGLNVFPVIPTGARAGAQASTAIDSGGDKIFVGLSQSAWIAVAAATTAFTLITTGIGVGVSNRKLKHLHQQHSAMYTAVCTPTNGG
;
A
#
# COMPACT_ATOMS: atom_id res chain seq x y z
N MET A 1 60.66 -48.26 3.94
CA MET A 1 61.62 -47.25 4.45
C MET A 1 61.78 -46.20 3.36
N HIS A 2 61.37 -44.96 3.66
CA HIS A 2 61.79 -43.67 3.06
C HIS A 2 61.49 -43.39 1.56
N VAL A 3 60.55 -42.48 1.22
CA VAL A 3 60.70 -40.97 1.06
C VAL A 3 61.11 -40.64 -0.40
N HIS A 4 60.58 -39.71 -1.21
CA HIS A 4 59.65 -38.55 -1.18
C HIS A 4 59.32 -38.16 -2.68
N VAL A 5 58.11 -37.77 -3.09
CA VAL A 5 57.57 -36.39 -3.34
C VAL A 5 57.35 -36.01 -4.82
N ALA A 6 56.26 -35.25 -5.04
CA ALA A 6 55.90 -34.37 -6.19
C ALA A 6 55.13 -35.05 -7.36
N VAL A 7 54.00 -34.58 -7.89
CA VAL A 7 53.30 -33.28 -7.88
C VAL A 7 51.77 -33.55 -8.01
N VAL A 8 50.94 -32.96 -7.15
CA VAL A 8 49.49 -32.82 -7.39
C VAL A 8 49.27 -31.45 -7.99
N ALA A 9 48.89 -31.39 -9.26
CA ALA A 9 48.50 -30.16 -9.93
C ALA A 9 47.07 -29.79 -9.50
N LEU A 10 46.97 -28.67 -8.80
CA LEU A 10 45.74 -28.07 -8.30
C LEU A 10 45.06 -27.30 -9.45
N CYS A 11 44.00 -27.84 -10.04
CA CYS A 11 43.08 -27.03 -10.86
C CYS A 11 42.04 -26.38 -9.94
N VAL A 12 42.40 -25.25 -9.31
CA VAL A 12 41.42 -24.33 -8.76
C VAL A 12 40.96 -23.43 -9.90
N ALA A 13 39.82 -23.75 -10.48
CA ALA A 13 39.06 -22.76 -11.24
C ALA A 13 38.60 -21.70 -10.23
N ILE A 14 39.22 -20.52 -10.27
CA ILE A 14 38.71 -19.34 -9.57
C ILE A 14 37.44 -18.94 -10.32
N ALA A 15 36.30 -19.46 -9.90
CA ALA A 15 35.03 -18.80 -10.15
C ALA A 15 35.07 -17.53 -9.29
N ALA A 16 35.43 -16.40 -9.90
CA ALA A 16 35.15 -15.10 -9.30
C ALA A 16 33.63 -14.99 -9.22
N THR A 17 33.06 -15.42 -8.10
CA THR A 17 31.71 -15.05 -7.71
C THR A 17 31.76 -13.55 -7.44
N THR A 18 31.49 -12.74 -8.46
CA THR A 18 31.14 -11.34 -8.25
C THR A 18 29.96 -11.36 -7.29
N ALA A 19 30.18 -10.92 -6.05
CA ALA A 19 29.11 -10.75 -5.10
C ALA A 19 28.07 -9.84 -5.77
N ILE A 20 26.88 -10.37 -6.04
CA ILE A 20 25.79 -9.58 -6.57
C ILE A 20 25.42 -8.61 -5.45
N GLU A 21 25.67 -7.32 -5.65
CA GLU A 21 25.25 -6.28 -4.73
C GLU A 21 23.71 -6.30 -4.69
N THR A 22 23.14 -6.46 -3.49
CA THR A 22 21.68 -6.53 -3.27
C THR A 22 21.24 -5.48 -2.25
N THR A 23 19.98 -5.10 -2.32
CA THR A 23 19.32 -4.18 -1.37
C THR A 23 18.02 -4.77 -0.85
N ASP A 24 17.65 -4.41 0.37
CA ASP A 24 16.35 -4.72 0.97
C ASP A 24 15.26 -3.71 0.56
N ARG A 25 15.62 -2.66 -0.19
CA ARG A 25 14.68 -1.64 -0.65
C ARG A 25 13.71 -2.23 -1.68
N PRO A 26 12.42 -1.80 -1.68
CA PRO A 26 11.43 -2.28 -2.64
C PRO A 26 11.83 -2.04 -4.10
N PHE A 27 11.36 -2.91 -5.00
CA PHE A 27 11.52 -2.75 -6.45
C PHE A 27 11.13 -1.33 -6.92
N GLY A 28 11.96 -0.72 -7.77
CA GLY A 28 11.73 0.62 -8.29
C GLY A 28 12.25 1.76 -7.40
N THR A 29 12.84 1.48 -6.24
CA THR A 29 13.44 2.49 -5.36
C THR A 29 14.77 3.01 -5.91
N LEU A 30 14.98 4.33 -5.89
CA LEU A 30 16.26 4.94 -6.23
C LEU A 30 17.22 4.79 -5.05
N LEU A 31 18.42 4.27 -5.27
CA LEU A 31 19.36 3.92 -4.21
C LEU A 31 20.46 4.97 -4.05
N ARG A 32 21.13 5.31 -5.15
CA ARG A 32 22.22 6.28 -5.16
C ARG A 32 22.49 6.81 -6.56
N CYS A 33 22.99 8.04 -6.61
CA CYS A 33 23.44 8.70 -7.82
C CYS A 33 24.88 9.21 -7.66
N PRO A 34 25.74 9.09 -8.70
CA PRO A 34 27.03 9.75 -8.71
C PRO A 34 26.86 11.28 -8.85
N PRO A 35 27.89 12.09 -8.52
CA PRO A 35 27.82 13.55 -8.63
C PRO A 35 27.53 14.06 -10.07
N ALA A 36 27.96 13.29 -11.08
CA ALA A 36 27.67 13.53 -12.48
C ALA A 36 27.32 12.19 -13.16
N ARG A 37 26.13 12.12 -13.78
CA ARG A 37 25.66 10.92 -14.49
C ARG A 37 26.43 10.75 -15.80
N SER A 38 26.86 9.52 -16.08
CA SER A 38 27.36 9.11 -17.39
C SER A 38 26.90 7.68 -17.70
N VAL A 39 27.14 7.21 -18.92
CA VAL A 39 26.83 5.81 -19.30
C VAL A 39 27.60 4.83 -18.42
N ASP A 40 28.85 5.15 -18.08
CA ASP A 40 29.72 4.31 -17.23
C ASP A 40 29.49 4.53 -15.73
N SER A 41 28.76 5.59 -15.36
CA SER A 41 28.43 5.93 -13.98
C SER A 41 26.96 6.38 -13.89
N PRO A 42 26.01 5.42 -14.01
CA PRO A 42 24.59 5.72 -13.87
C PRO A 42 24.18 5.80 -12.40
N CYS A 43 23.00 6.35 -12.13
CA CYS A 43 22.31 6.10 -10.87
C CYS A 43 21.90 4.63 -10.77
N LEU A 44 21.81 4.12 -9.54
CA LEU A 44 21.43 2.74 -9.28
C LEU A 44 20.07 2.66 -8.61
N TRP A 45 19.31 1.67 -9.04
CA TRP A 45 17.93 1.44 -8.62
C TRP A 45 17.76 0.01 -8.12
N ALA A 46 16.77 -0.20 -7.25
CA ALA A 46 16.35 -1.52 -6.80
C ALA A 46 15.57 -2.24 -7.91
N GLY A 47 16.16 -3.27 -8.47
CA GLY A 47 15.57 -4.21 -9.42
C GLY A 47 14.84 -5.37 -8.72
N GLU A 48 14.49 -6.40 -9.48
CA GLU A 48 13.80 -7.57 -8.94
C GLU A 48 14.70 -8.31 -7.93
N ASN A 49 14.09 -8.81 -6.84
CA ASN A 49 14.79 -9.52 -5.77
C ASN A 49 15.97 -8.73 -5.17
N GLY A 50 15.87 -7.40 -5.13
CA GLY A 50 16.87 -6.52 -4.54
C GLY A 50 18.12 -6.32 -5.40
N GLN A 51 18.17 -6.81 -6.64
CA GLN A 51 19.34 -6.59 -7.50
C GLN A 51 19.53 -5.12 -7.85
N LEU A 52 20.76 -4.62 -7.80
CA LEU A 52 21.05 -3.26 -8.27
C LEU A 52 21.06 -3.22 -9.80
N VAL A 53 20.28 -2.30 -10.37
CA VAL A 53 20.14 -2.15 -11.83
C VAL A 53 20.29 -0.71 -12.27
N ASP A 54 20.69 -0.52 -13.53
CA ASP A 54 20.74 0.79 -14.18
C ASP A 54 19.34 1.28 -14.61
N PRO A 55 19.19 2.58 -14.96
CA PRO A 55 17.89 3.14 -15.32
C PRO A 55 17.23 2.48 -16.55
N PRO A 56 17.95 2.20 -17.67
CA PRO A 56 17.36 1.50 -18.81
C PRO A 56 16.83 0.10 -18.46
N THR A 57 17.57 -0.66 -17.63
CA THR A 57 17.20 -1.99 -17.17
C THR A 57 15.96 -1.92 -16.29
N LEU A 58 15.95 -1.03 -15.29
CA LEU A 58 14.78 -0.85 -14.43
C LEU A 58 13.53 -0.51 -15.24
N ARG A 59 13.63 0.44 -16.17
CA ARG A 59 12.51 0.84 -17.03
C ARG A 59 11.96 -0.35 -17.82
N GLY A 60 12.84 -1.20 -18.34
CA GLY A 60 12.45 -2.45 -18.99
C GLY A 60 11.70 -3.41 -18.06
N LEU A 61 12.19 -3.57 -16.82
CA LEU A 61 11.56 -4.40 -15.80
C LEU A 61 10.18 -3.85 -15.40
N VAL A 62 10.04 -2.55 -15.16
CA VAL A 62 8.77 -1.91 -14.79
C VAL A 62 7.72 -2.08 -15.90
N LEU A 63 8.08 -1.81 -17.16
CA LEU A 63 7.18 -1.98 -18.31
C LEU A 63 6.73 -3.43 -18.50
N LYS A 64 7.64 -4.38 -18.25
CA LYS A 64 7.33 -5.82 -18.34
C LYS A 64 6.43 -6.26 -17.18
N ARG A 65 6.73 -5.82 -15.95
CA ARG A 65 6.03 -6.23 -14.73
C ARG A 65 4.57 -5.82 -14.75
N TYR A 66 4.27 -4.60 -15.16
CA TYR A 66 2.90 -4.05 -15.13
C TYR A 66 2.14 -4.19 -16.45
N GLY A 67 2.72 -4.91 -17.44
CA GLY A 67 1.98 -5.35 -18.61
C GLY A 67 1.41 -4.23 -19.50
N VAL A 68 2.23 -3.25 -19.88
CA VAL A 68 1.78 -2.13 -20.72
C VAL A 68 1.40 -2.61 -22.13
N HIS A 69 0.21 -2.22 -22.60
CA HIS A 69 -0.28 -2.57 -23.93
C HIS A 69 0.64 -2.04 -25.04
N SER A 70 0.75 -2.76 -26.15
CA SER A 70 1.72 -2.45 -27.22
C SER A 70 1.54 -1.05 -27.80
N SER A 71 0.30 -0.56 -27.91
CA SER A 71 -0.05 0.78 -28.38
C SER A 71 0.39 1.91 -27.45
N GLU A 72 0.51 1.64 -26.15
CA GLU A 72 0.81 2.64 -25.12
C GLU A 72 2.27 2.57 -24.66
N LYS A 73 2.96 1.47 -24.97
CA LYS A 73 4.31 1.15 -24.51
C LYS A 73 5.30 2.29 -24.66
N GLU A 74 5.29 2.98 -25.80
CA GLU A 74 6.23 4.08 -26.05
C GLU A 74 5.89 5.34 -25.23
N PHE A 75 4.60 5.63 -25.03
CA PHE A 75 4.17 6.70 -24.14
C PHE A 75 4.60 6.40 -22.70
N SER A 76 4.23 5.24 -22.16
CA SER A 76 4.58 4.86 -20.78
C SER A 76 6.09 4.76 -20.57
N ARG A 77 6.85 4.31 -21.58
CA ARG A 77 8.32 4.29 -21.54
C ARG A 77 8.90 5.70 -21.37
N ARG A 78 8.46 6.66 -22.18
CA ARG A 78 8.93 8.06 -22.08
C ARG A 78 8.48 8.73 -20.81
N ASN A 79 7.23 8.49 -20.40
CA ASN A 79 6.68 9.05 -19.18
C ASN A 79 7.46 8.55 -17.94
N LEU A 80 7.71 7.25 -17.86
CA LEU A 80 8.52 6.65 -16.82
C LEU A 80 9.95 7.19 -16.84
N GLU A 81 10.56 7.37 -18.01
CA GLU A 81 11.89 7.96 -18.16
C GLU A 81 11.95 9.40 -17.61
N HIS A 82 10.92 10.23 -17.82
CA HIS A 82 10.85 11.57 -17.23
C HIS A 82 10.77 11.54 -15.70
N HIS A 83 9.94 10.66 -15.14
CA HIS A 83 9.83 10.50 -13.69
C HIS A 83 11.14 10.03 -13.05
N MET A 84 11.78 9.03 -13.65
CA MET A 84 13.09 8.54 -13.20
C MET A 84 14.15 9.64 -13.27
N THR A 85 14.21 10.38 -14.39
CA THR A 85 15.17 11.48 -14.57
C THR A 85 15.00 12.56 -13.50
N TYR A 86 13.75 12.94 -13.21
CA TYR A 86 13.44 13.92 -12.17
C TYR A 86 13.95 13.47 -10.79
N LEU A 87 13.68 12.21 -10.41
CA LEU A 87 14.12 11.65 -9.13
C LEU A 87 15.64 11.57 -9.00
N GLU A 88 16.32 11.21 -10.09
CA GLU A 88 17.79 11.21 -10.15
C GLU A 88 18.34 12.63 -9.97
N ASP A 89 17.75 13.62 -10.63
CA ASP A 89 18.16 15.02 -10.49
C ASP A 89 17.90 15.56 -9.08
N VAL A 90 16.76 15.23 -8.46
CA VAL A 90 16.47 15.56 -7.05
C VAL A 90 17.55 14.98 -6.15
N THR A 91 17.90 13.71 -6.35
CA THR A 91 18.92 13.03 -5.53
C THR A 91 20.30 13.66 -5.69
N ILE A 92 20.69 14.02 -6.92
CA ILE A 92 21.97 14.70 -7.19
C ILE A 92 22.00 16.07 -6.51
N GLN A 93 20.91 16.83 -6.58
CA GLN A 93 20.82 18.15 -5.93
C GLN A 93 20.79 18.03 -4.40
N ALA A 94 20.10 17.03 -3.85
CA ALA A 94 20.09 16.75 -2.42
C ALA A 94 21.50 16.41 -1.91
N ASN A 95 22.24 15.56 -2.63
CA ASN A 95 23.64 15.22 -2.30
C ASN A 95 24.53 16.47 -2.31
N LYS A 96 24.37 17.38 -3.28
CA LYS A 96 25.11 18.65 -3.33
C LYS A 96 24.77 19.57 -2.16
N ALA A 97 23.52 19.54 -1.70
CA ALA A 97 23.04 20.32 -0.56
C ALA A 97 23.35 19.67 0.80
N GLY A 98 23.87 18.43 0.83
CA GLY A 98 24.02 17.65 2.05
C GLY A 98 22.68 17.29 2.72
N LEU A 99 21.62 17.18 1.92
CA LEU A 99 20.28 16.81 2.38
C LEU A 99 20.12 15.29 2.32
N GLU A 100 19.82 14.69 3.47
CA GLU A 100 19.39 13.29 3.56
C GLU A 100 17.89 13.25 3.88
N PHE A 101 17.12 12.55 3.04
CA PHE A 101 15.69 12.34 3.26
C PHE A 101 15.47 11.24 4.30
N SER A 102 14.44 11.40 5.13
CA SER A 102 13.98 10.37 6.08
C SER A 102 13.18 9.24 5.41
N TYR A 103 12.91 9.35 4.12
CA TYR A 103 12.13 8.40 3.33
C TYR A 103 12.77 8.15 1.96
N ASP A 104 12.45 7.00 1.37
CA ASP A 104 12.91 6.63 0.05
C ASP A 104 11.95 7.11 -1.03
N MET A 105 12.51 7.45 -2.20
CA MET A 105 11.76 7.80 -3.39
C MET A 105 12.03 6.80 -4.53
N GLY A 106 11.07 6.64 -5.43
CA GLY A 106 11.21 5.75 -6.57
C GLY A 106 9.99 5.73 -7.49
N VAL A 107 9.98 4.75 -8.38
CA VAL A 107 8.94 4.56 -9.40
C VAL A 107 8.16 3.28 -9.17
N HIS A 108 6.90 3.27 -9.60
CA HIS A 108 5.98 2.14 -9.52
C HIS A 108 4.89 2.26 -10.61
N GLU A 109 3.88 1.39 -10.62
CA GLU A 109 2.91 1.26 -11.72
C GLU A 109 2.24 2.58 -12.15
N ARG A 110 1.94 3.48 -11.20
CA ARG A 110 1.25 4.73 -11.50
C ARG A 110 2.11 5.69 -12.34
N HIS A 111 3.44 5.57 -12.28
CA HIS A 111 4.37 6.36 -13.10
C HIS A 111 4.33 5.98 -14.60
N LEU A 112 3.59 4.92 -14.96
CA LEU A 112 3.35 4.55 -16.36
C LEU A 112 2.20 5.35 -17.00
N ILE A 113 1.32 5.92 -16.18
CA ILE A 113 0.06 6.54 -16.62
C ILE A 113 -0.12 7.99 -16.14
N LEU A 114 0.40 8.34 -14.97
CA LEU A 114 0.27 9.68 -14.41
C LEU A 114 1.20 10.67 -15.11
N THR A 115 0.79 11.93 -15.17
CA THR A 115 1.60 12.99 -15.78
C THR A 115 2.97 13.14 -15.11
N SER A 116 4.02 13.25 -15.93
CA SER A 116 5.36 13.60 -15.47
C SER A 116 5.57 15.09 -15.21
N ARG A 117 4.50 15.91 -15.28
CA ARG A 117 4.57 17.34 -14.92
C ARG A 117 4.88 17.49 -13.43
N ARG A 118 5.59 18.57 -13.10
CA ARG A 118 6.05 18.89 -11.75
C ARG A 118 5.84 20.36 -11.49
N ASP A 119 5.41 20.69 -10.28
CA ASP A 119 5.24 22.07 -9.86
C ASP A 119 6.59 22.73 -9.52
N LEU A 120 7.55 21.91 -9.06
CA LEU A 120 8.89 22.35 -8.66
C LEU A 120 9.96 21.68 -9.51
N THR A 121 10.98 22.44 -9.92
CA THR A 121 12.22 21.84 -10.44
C THR A 121 12.93 21.03 -9.35
N PRO A 122 13.85 20.11 -9.71
CA PRO A 122 14.62 19.37 -8.71
C PRO A 122 15.34 20.25 -7.68
N GLU A 123 15.93 21.37 -8.14
CA GLU A 123 16.60 22.34 -7.26
C GLU A 123 15.60 23.02 -6.33
N GLN A 124 14.45 23.45 -6.84
CA GLN A 124 13.42 24.09 -6.03
C GLN A 124 12.85 23.13 -4.99
N PHE A 125 12.62 21.86 -5.36
CA PHE A 125 12.20 20.82 -4.44
C PHE A 125 13.20 20.63 -3.30
N VAL A 126 14.49 20.46 -3.62
CA VAL A 126 15.53 20.31 -2.59
C VAL A 126 15.66 21.58 -1.73
N GLN A 127 15.60 22.76 -2.33
CA GLN A 127 15.64 24.03 -1.59
C GLN A 127 14.48 24.15 -0.61
N GLN A 128 13.28 23.77 -1.02
CA GLN A 128 12.09 23.73 -0.18
C GLN A 128 12.34 22.87 1.08
N GLU A 129 12.84 21.64 0.88
CA GLU A 129 13.08 20.70 1.97
C GLU A 129 14.23 21.14 2.90
N VAL A 130 15.30 21.72 2.34
CA VAL A 130 16.38 22.32 3.14
C VAL A 130 15.87 23.48 4.00
N GLN A 131 15.04 24.35 3.45
CA GLN A 131 14.46 25.46 4.19
C GLN A 131 13.52 24.97 5.30
N ALA A 132 12.68 23.99 4.99
CA ALA A 132 11.78 23.33 5.94
C ALA A 132 12.55 22.74 7.14
N LEU A 133 13.65 22.04 6.89
CA LEU A 133 14.51 21.48 7.94
C LEU A 133 15.21 22.55 8.77
N ALA A 134 15.67 23.64 8.14
CA ALA A 134 16.29 24.76 8.84
C ALA A 134 15.31 25.45 9.80
N VAL A 135 14.05 25.64 9.39
CA VAL A 135 12.98 26.18 10.24
C VAL A 135 12.71 25.23 11.41
N SER A 136 12.58 23.94 11.15
CA SER A 136 12.33 22.92 12.19
C SER A 136 13.40 22.93 13.28
N ARG A 137 14.68 23.00 12.90
CA ARG A 137 15.79 23.09 13.86
C ARG A 137 15.78 24.37 14.69
N ARG A 138 15.42 25.52 14.10
CA ARG A 138 15.35 26.79 14.85
C ARG A 138 14.27 26.74 15.93
N LEU A 139 13.09 26.22 15.59
CA LEU A 139 11.99 26.07 16.55
C LEU A 139 12.37 25.15 17.71
N GLN A 140 13.07 24.04 17.45
CA GLN A 140 13.57 23.15 18.52
C GLN A 140 14.60 23.83 19.44
N VAL A 141 15.43 24.72 18.92
CA VAL A 141 16.41 25.47 19.73
C VAL A 141 15.72 26.51 20.61
N GLU A 142 14.69 27.19 20.09
CA GLU A 142 13.90 28.18 20.85
C GLU A 142 13.11 27.53 21.99
N THR A 143 12.55 26.33 21.78
CA THR A 143 11.88 25.57 22.84
C THR A 143 12.87 25.13 23.93
N ASN A 144 14.08 24.72 23.56
CA ASN A 144 15.10 24.32 24.54
C ASN A 144 15.76 25.51 25.26
N SER A 145 15.65 26.73 24.72
CA SER A 145 16.22 27.95 25.31
C SER A 145 15.26 28.66 26.28
N SER A 146 14.00 28.22 26.34
CA SER A 146 12.93 28.82 27.16
C SER A 146 12.60 28.02 28.44
N ASP A 147 13.49 27.11 28.86
CA ASP A 147 13.36 26.32 30.09
C ASP A 147 13.39 27.18 31.37
N LEU A 148 12.23 27.72 31.75
CA LEU A 148 11.81 27.69 33.16
C LEU A 148 11.37 26.26 33.49
N PRO A 149 11.63 25.74 34.71
CA PRO A 149 11.37 24.34 35.01
C PRO A 149 9.88 24.02 34.86
N MET A 150 9.55 23.17 33.88
CA MET A 150 8.28 22.47 33.86
C MET A 150 8.13 21.72 35.19
N PRO A 151 7.01 21.87 35.91
CA PRO A 151 6.78 21.07 37.11
C PRO A 151 6.76 19.59 36.73
N PRO A 152 7.23 18.70 37.62
CA PRO A 152 7.26 17.26 37.34
C PRO A 152 5.83 16.78 37.01
N PRO A 153 5.69 15.78 36.13
CA PRO A 153 4.37 15.23 35.81
C PRO A 153 3.76 14.69 37.10
N SER A 154 2.68 15.34 37.54
CA SER A 154 1.86 14.84 38.62
C SER A 154 1.30 13.49 38.22
N SER A 155 1.76 12.46 38.91
CA SER A 155 1.18 11.13 38.91
C SER A 155 -0.33 11.17 39.19
N SER A 156 -1.06 10.34 38.44
CA SER A 156 -2.47 9.94 38.59
C SER A 156 -3.54 10.89 38.03
N ASN A 157 -3.90 10.66 36.76
CA ASN A 157 -5.26 10.26 36.39
C ASN A 157 -5.24 9.55 35.02
N THR A 158 -5.16 8.23 35.07
CA THR A 158 -5.23 7.30 33.94
C THR A 158 -6.69 7.09 33.55
N LEU A 159 -7.11 7.73 32.46
CA LEU A 159 -8.20 7.28 31.60
C LEU A 159 -7.76 7.48 30.14
N GLY A 160 -7.23 6.41 29.54
CA GLY A 160 -7.32 6.14 28.10
C GLY A 160 -6.42 6.91 27.11
N ALA A 161 -5.23 7.39 27.49
CA ALA A 161 -4.19 7.65 26.50
C ALA A 161 -3.64 6.29 26.04
N GLY A 162 -3.59 6.04 24.72
CA GLY A 162 -3.22 4.75 24.13
C GLY A 162 -2.04 4.07 24.84
N SER A 163 -2.26 2.85 25.35
CA SER A 163 -1.32 2.17 26.24
C SER A 163 -0.08 1.63 25.51
N SER A 164 -0.07 1.60 24.18
CA SER A 164 0.97 0.97 23.36
C SER A 164 1.89 1.98 22.68
N SER A 165 3.17 1.63 22.53
CA SER A 165 4.12 2.37 21.68
C SER A 165 3.93 2.10 20.19
N TYR A 166 3.13 1.08 19.84
CA TYR A 166 2.82 0.68 18.48
C TYR A 166 1.42 0.08 18.39
N TRP A 167 0.63 0.52 17.42
CA TRP A 167 -0.70 -0.01 17.15
C TRP A 167 -0.92 -0.09 15.65
N ASN A 168 -1.44 -1.22 15.16
CA ASN A 168 -1.76 -1.37 13.74
C ASN A 168 -2.93 -2.33 13.52
N TRP A 169 -4.02 -1.80 12.98
CA TRP A 169 -5.20 -2.56 12.58
C TRP A 169 -4.94 -3.54 11.43
N CYS A 170 -3.92 -3.30 10.61
CA CYS A 170 -3.62 -4.16 9.45
C CYS A 170 -2.59 -5.26 9.74
N ASP A 171 -2.20 -5.48 11.00
CA ASP A 171 -1.40 -6.62 11.45
C ASP A 171 -1.96 -7.20 12.77
N SER A 172 -1.21 -8.03 13.50
CA SER A 172 -1.67 -8.62 14.76
C SER A 172 -1.58 -7.70 15.99
N SER A 173 -1.04 -6.50 15.85
CA SER A 173 -0.74 -5.53 16.91
C SER A 173 -1.92 -4.60 17.18
N ASN A 174 -3.09 -5.19 17.41
CA ASN A 174 -4.33 -4.51 17.75
C ASN A 174 -5.19 -5.41 18.66
N SER A 175 -6.35 -4.90 19.09
CA SER A 175 -7.25 -5.60 20.04
C SER A 175 -7.85 -6.90 19.50
N GLN A 176 -7.89 -7.11 18.19
CA GLN A 176 -8.42 -8.32 17.55
C GLN A 176 -7.35 -9.40 17.39
N GLY A 177 -6.06 -9.05 17.53
CA GLY A 177 -4.94 -9.99 17.40
C GLY A 177 -4.69 -10.49 15.96
N HIS A 178 -5.36 -9.91 14.97
CA HIS A 178 -5.19 -10.20 13.54
C HIS A 178 -5.49 -8.95 12.70
N SER A 179 -5.10 -8.97 11.42
CA SER A 179 -5.40 -7.87 10.50
C SER A 179 -6.90 -7.76 10.27
N VAL A 180 -7.46 -6.57 10.49
CA VAL A 180 -8.85 -6.24 10.13
C VAL A 180 -8.96 -5.59 8.76
N CYS A 181 -7.84 -5.34 8.09
CA CYS A 181 -7.79 -4.65 6.80
C CYS A 181 -7.91 -5.62 5.64
N SER A 182 -8.71 -5.26 4.63
CA SER A 182 -8.66 -5.89 3.32
C SER A 182 -7.32 -5.64 2.62
N PRO A 183 -6.97 -6.42 1.57
CA PRO A 183 -5.80 -6.14 0.75
C PRO A 183 -5.76 -4.70 0.22
N VAL A 184 -4.55 -4.20 -0.05
CA VAL A 184 -4.38 -2.88 -0.68
C VAL A 184 -4.95 -2.91 -2.09
N LYS A 185 -5.81 -1.93 -2.40
CA LYS A 185 -6.44 -1.75 -3.70
C LYS A 185 -5.74 -0.66 -4.52
N SER A 186 -6.05 -0.56 -5.81
CA SER A 186 -5.48 0.45 -6.72
C SER A 186 -6.58 1.20 -7.46
N GLN A 187 -6.71 2.51 -7.20
CA GLN A 187 -7.64 3.41 -7.89
C GLN A 187 -7.17 3.81 -9.30
N LYS A 188 -5.96 3.38 -9.70
CA LYS A 188 -5.36 3.67 -11.02
C LYS A 188 -5.50 5.17 -11.40
N SER A 189 -5.86 5.52 -12.62
CA SER A 189 -5.91 6.93 -13.06
C SER A 189 -7.10 7.76 -12.54
N CYS A 190 -8.08 7.14 -11.89
CA CYS A 190 -9.31 7.83 -11.48
C CYS A 190 -9.15 8.51 -10.11
N GLY A 191 -9.66 9.74 -9.97
CA GLY A 191 -9.65 10.56 -8.74
C GLY A 191 -10.67 10.08 -7.69
N SER A 192 -10.57 8.81 -7.29
CA SER A 192 -11.57 8.11 -6.49
C SER A 192 -11.10 7.67 -5.11
N CYS A 193 -9.99 8.22 -4.59
CA CYS A 193 -9.48 7.87 -3.25
C CYS A 193 -10.56 7.93 -2.16
N TRP A 194 -11.46 8.91 -2.25
CA TRP A 194 -12.59 9.08 -1.34
C TRP A 194 -13.51 7.83 -1.26
N SER A 195 -13.71 7.13 -2.38
CA SER A 195 -14.59 5.95 -2.47
C SER A 195 -13.88 4.69 -1.96
N PHE A 196 -12.58 4.55 -2.25
CA PHE A 196 -11.77 3.46 -1.71
C PHE A 196 -11.66 3.53 -0.19
N VAL A 197 -11.41 4.73 0.35
CA VAL A 197 -11.35 4.93 1.80
C VAL A 197 -12.72 4.72 2.45
N ALA A 198 -13.81 5.12 1.80
CA ALA A 198 -15.16 4.82 2.28
C ALA A 198 -15.39 3.30 2.38
N ALA A 199 -15.05 2.55 1.33
CA ALA A 199 -15.14 1.09 1.34
C ALA A 199 -14.27 0.51 2.48
N ASP A 200 -12.96 0.80 2.50
CA ASP A 200 -12.03 0.22 3.49
C ASP A 200 -12.40 0.56 4.95
N ALA A 201 -12.91 1.75 5.22
CA ALA A 201 -13.36 2.14 6.56
C ALA A 201 -14.59 1.32 7.01
N ILE A 202 -15.53 1.04 6.11
CA ILE A 202 -16.71 0.22 6.43
C ILE A 202 -16.31 -1.24 6.60
N GLU A 203 -15.44 -1.76 5.73
CA GLU A 203 -14.90 -3.11 5.81
C GLU A 203 -14.28 -3.39 7.17
N THR A 204 -13.37 -2.52 7.60
CA THR A 204 -12.69 -2.63 8.89
C THR A 204 -13.66 -2.46 10.06
N ALA A 205 -14.63 -1.54 9.95
CA ALA A 205 -15.66 -1.36 10.97
C ALA A 205 -16.56 -2.60 11.14
N VAL A 206 -16.92 -3.31 10.05
CA VAL A 206 -17.67 -4.58 10.14
C VAL A 206 -16.87 -5.64 10.89
N VAL A 207 -15.59 -5.81 10.55
CA VAL A 207 -14.71 -6.77 11.23
C VAL A 207 -14.65 -6.50 12.73
N ILE A 208 -14.47 -5.24 13.10
CA ILE A 208 -14.36 -4.82 14.51
C ILE A 208 -15.70 -5.00 15.24
N ALA A 209 -16.81 -4.59 14.63
CA ALA A 209 -18.13 -4.61 15.26
C ALA A 209 -18.66 -6.05 15.48
N GLU A 210 -18.35 -6.97 14.57
CA GLU A 210 -18.88 -8.34 14.59
C GLU A 210 -17.83 -9.40 14.93
N ASN A 211 -16.58 -9.00 15.18
CA ASN A 211 -15.46 -9.89 15.47
C ASN A 211 -15.32 -10.99 14.40
N THR A 212 -15.42 -10.60 13.13
CA THR A 212 -15.21 -11.52 12.02
C THR A 212 -13.72 -11.79 11.82
N SER A 213 -13.35 -12.89 11.16
CA SER A 213 -11.94 -13.26 10.97
C SER A 213 -11.24 -12.52 9.83
N ALA A 214 -11.99 -11.84 8.97
CA ALA A 214 -11.46 -11.16 7.79
C ALA A 214 -12.44 -10.10 7.26
N ALA A 215 -11.88 -9.03 6.69
CA ALA A 215 -12.64 -8.04 5.95
C ALA A 215 -13.16 -8.60 4.62
N VAL A 216 -14.41 -8.28 4.31
CA VAL A 216 -15.01 -8.52 3.00
C VAL A 216 -14.68 -7.35 2.11
N SER A 217 -14.04 -7.55 0.96
CA SER A 217 -13.75 -6.42 0.06
C SER A 217 -15.04 -5.91 -0.59
N LEU A 218 -15.47 -4.72 -0.19
CA LEU A 218 -16.57 -3.94 -0.75
C LEU A 218 -16.13 -3.21 -2.03
N SER A 219 -17.11 -2.88 -2.87
CA SER A 219 -16.93 -2.20 -4.14
C SER A 219 -16.78 -0.69 -3.99
N PRO A 220 -15.61 -0.09 -4.30
CA PRO A 220 -15.47 1.35 -4.45
C PRO A 220 -16.24 1.88 -5.66
N GLN A 221 -16.53 1.01 -6.65
CA GLN A 221 -17.30 1.35 -7.85
C GLN A 221 -18.75 1.71 -7.50
N GLN A 222 -19.37 1.02 -6.54
CA GLN A 222 -20.72 1.35 -6.09
C GLN A 222 -20.78 2.77 -5.55
N PHE A 223 -19.83 3.16 -4.69
CA PHE A 223 -19.73 4.54 -4.21
C PHE A 223 -19.51 5.52 -5.36
N LEU A 224 -18.61 5.21 -6.29
CA LEU A 224 -18.30 6.04 -7.46
C LEU A 224 -19.54 6.35 -8.32
N MET A 225 -20.44 5.38 -8.46
CA MET A 225 -21.65 5.49 -9.27
C MET A 225 -22.85 6.05 -8.52
N CYS A 226 -22.93 5.82 -7.21
CA CYS A 226 -24.15 6.05 -6.44
C CYS A 226 -24.08 7.28 -5.53
N SER A 227 -22.89 7.66 -5.06
CA SER A 227 -22.76 8.76 -4.10
C SER A 227 -22.75 10.08 -4.84
N THR A 228 -23.81 10.85 -4.66
CA THR A 228 -24.12 12.05 -5.46
C THR A 228 -24.85 13.12 -4.65
N LEU A 229 -25.17 12.86 -3.36
CA LEU A 229 -25.85 13.84 -2.53
C LEU A 229 -24.99 15.08 -2.36
N GLN A 230 -25.59 16.23 -2.64
CA GLN A 230 -25.03 17.51 -2.22
C GLN A 230 -25.33 17.71 -0.73
N THR A 231 -24.30 18.03 0.04
CA THR A 231 -24.41 18.20 1.49
C THR A 231 -23.52 19.31 2.00
N THR A 232 -23.96 19.95 3.09
CA THR A 232 -23.16 20.91 3.83
C THR A 232 -23.01 20.39 5.25
N GLN A 233 -21.77 20.07 5.64
CA GLN A 233 -21.46 19.60 6.99
C GLN A 233 -20.67 20.65 7.74
N THR A 234 -20.93 20.77 9.03
CA THR A 234 -20.16 21.62 9.94
C THR A 234 -19.23 20.72 10.73
N PHE A 235 -17.93 20.98 10.65
CA PHE A 235 -16.91 20.30 11.43
C PHE A 235 -16.42 21.24 12.52
N ASP A 236 -16.37 20.72 13.75
CA ASP A 236 -15.96 21.47 14.93
C ASP A 236 -14.56 21.02 15.38
N TYR A 237 -13.73 21.96 15.83
CA TYR A 237 -12.33 21.71 16.19
C TYR A 237 -11.99 22.44 17.48
N CYS A 238 -12.34 21.83 18.61
CA CYS A 238 -12.06 22.36 19.95
C CYS A 238 -10.57 22.53 20.29
N TRP A 239 -9.67 21.98 19.46
CA TRP A 239 -8.21 22.14 19.56
C TRP A 239 -7.66 23.26 18.66
N ALA A 240 -8.47 23.81 17.75
CA ALA A 240 -8.11 24.99 16.96
C ALA A 240 -8.39 26.28 17.76
N SER A 241 -7.90 27.41 17.25
CA SER A 241 -8.12 28.73 17.84
C SER A 241 -8.68 29.71 16.81
N ASP A 242 -9.24 30.84 17.28
CA ASP A 242 -9.73 31.92 16.40
C ASP A 242 -8.60 32.56 15.57
N ASN A 243 -7.34 32.41 16.01
CA ASN A 243 -6.16 32.87 15.28
C ASN A 243 -5.61 31.81 14.30
N GLY A 244 -6.31 30.67 14.16
CA GLY A 244 -5.86 29.54 13.37
C GLY A 244 -5.00 28.55 14.16
N VAL A 245 -4.35 27.65 13.42
CA VAL A 245 -3.34 26.70 13.92
C VAL A 245 -1.97 27.09 13.35
N PRO A 246 -0.86 26.98 14.10
CA PRO A 246 0.46 27.22 13.55
C PRO A 246 0.70 26.42 12.26
N GLY A 247 1.08 27.12 11.19
CA GLY A 247 1.25 26.56 9.85
C GLY A 247 -0.03 26.29 9.06
N ALA A 248 -1.21 26.63 9.61
CA ALA A 248 -2.49 26.59 8.93
C ALA A 248 -3.42 27.67 9.51
N SER A 249 -3.15 28.95 9.19
CA SER A 249 -3.92 30.09 9.74
C SER A 249 -5.41 30.09 9.34
N TRP A 250 -5.74 29.41 8.23
CA TRP A 250 -7.12 29.22 7.79
C TRP A 250 -7.90 28.21 8.64
N MET A 251 -7.23 27.42 9.50
CA MET A 251 -7.83 26.36 10.30
C MET A 251 -8.56 26.93 11.51
N GLN A 252 -9.87 27.13 11.37
CA GLN A 252 -10.72 27.75 12.40
C GLN A 252 -11.35 26.70 13.33
N THR A 253 -11.92 27.17 14.44
CA THR A 253 -12.67 26.36 15.42
C THR A 253 -13.91 25.69 14.83
N GLN A 254 -14.44 26.22 13.74
CA GLN A 254 -15.55 25.64 12.98
C GLN A 254 -15.33 25.84 11.48
N ILE A 255 -15.52 24.79 10.69
CA ILE A 255 -15.47 24.84 9.24
C ILE A 255 -16.75 24.24 8.66
N LYS A 256 -17.46 25.04 7.87
CA LYS A 256 -18.54 24.55 7.00
C LYS A 256 -17.95 24.05 5.69
N TRP A 257 -18.30 22.83 5.32
CA TRP A 257 -17.82 22.17 4.12
C TRP A 257 -18.99 21.70 3.26
N GLU A 258 -19.07 22.26 2.07
CA GLU A 258 -19.99 21.80 1.04
C GLU A 258 -19.32 20.69 0.25
N SER A 259 -20.02 19.58 0.05
CA SER A 259 -19.49 18.45 -0.71
C SER A 259 -20.57 17.85 -1.61
N GLN A 260 -20.11 17.38 -2.76
CA GLN A 260 -20.85 16.54 -3.68
C GLN A 260 -19.83 15.63 -4.35
N ASN A 261 -20.06 14.33 -4.26
CA ASN A 261 -19.20 13.35 -4.91
C ASN A 261 -19.52 13.31 -6.41
N ASP A 262 -18.48 13.27 -7.25
CA ASP A 262 -18.60 13.29 -8.71
C ASP A 262 -17.65 12.26 -9.34
N GLY A 263 -17.80 11.01 -8.88
CA GLY A 263 -17.05 9.87 -9.40
C GLY A 263 -15.54 10.11 -9.45
N CYS A 264 -14.96 10.05 -10.65
CA CYS A 264 -13.51 10.24 -10.86
C CYS A 264 -13.03 11.70 -10.77
N ASN A 265 -13.93 12.69 -10.72
CA ASN A 265 -13.58 14.11 -10.55
C ASN A 265 -13.33 14.48 -9.08
N GLY A 266 -13.56 13.55 -8.16
CA GLY A 266 -13.31 13.72 -6.74
C GLY A 266 -14.56 13.62 -5.88
N GLY A 267 -14.34 13.69 -4.58
CA GLY A 267 -15.37 13.51 -3.58
C GLY A 267 -14.79 13.51 -2.17
N MET A 268 -15.68 13.37 -1.20
CA MET A 268 -15.40 13.32 0.23
C MET A 268 -15.94 12.02 0.83
N THR A 269 -15.12 11.38 1.66
CA THR A 269 -15.48 10.11 2.30
C THR A 269 -16.69 10.24 3.24
N HIS A 270 -16.83 11.35 3.98
CA HIS A 270 -18.00 11.57 4.83
C HIS A 270 -19.31 11.69 4.03
N ALA A 271 -19.26 12.28 2.83
CA ALA A 271 -20.43 12.36 1.95
C ALA A 271 -20.83 10.97 1.44
N ALA A 272 -19.85 10.09 1.17
CA ALA A 272 -20.10 8.69 0.81
C ALA A 272 -20.76 7.91 1.95
N PHE A 273 -20.29 8.07 3.19
CA PHE A 273 -20.94 7.48 4.36
C PHE A 273 -22.36 8.01 4.56
N MET A 274 -22.55 9.32 4.41
CA MET A 274 -23.85 9.95 4.53
C MET A 274 -24.85 9.40 3.50
N ASP A 275 -24.44 9.26 2.23
CA ASP A 275 -25.24 8.65 1.18
C ASP A 275 -25.65 7.23 1.54
N ALA A 276 -24.69 6.38 1.91
CA ALA A 276 -24.93 4.99 2.26
C ALA A 276 -25.86 4.83 3.47
N ALA A 277 -25.65 5.63 4.52
CA ALA A 277 -26.47 5.59 5.73
C ALA A 277 -27.89 6.13 5.50
N GLN A 278 -28.04 7.32 4.89
CA GLN A 278 -29.35 7.96 4.73
C GLN A 278 -30.26 7.22 3.74
N ARG A 279 -29.66 6.61 2.71
CA ARG A 279 -30.40 5.84 1.70
C ARG A 279 -30.51 4.35 2.05
N GLY A 280 -29.90 3.91 3.16
CA GLY A 280 -29.95 2.52 3.63
C GLY A 280 -29.36 1.53 2.63
N TRP A 281 -28.19 1.82 2.08
CA TRP A 281 -27.58 0.99 1.04
C TRP A 281 -27.21 -0.41 1.57
N GLY A 282 -27.57 -1.42 0.77
CA GLY A 282 -26.85 -2.69 0.74
C GLY A 282 -25.55 -2.52 -0.03
N LEU A 283 -24.42 -2.56 0.67
CA LEU A 283 -23.10 -2.43 0.04
C LEU A 283 -22.68 -3.77 -0.54
N VAL A 284 -22.22 -3.81 -1.79
CA VAL A 284 -21.83 -5.06 -2.46
C VAL A 284 -20.33 -5.28 -2.44
N THR A 285 -19.93 -6.53 -2.68
CA THR A 285 -18.52 -6.88 -2.80
C THR A 285 -17.89 -6.32 -4.07
N GLU A 286 -16.56 -6.18 -4.07
CA GLU A 286 -15.76 -5.90 -5.26
C GLU A 286 -15.97 -6.95 -6.36
N LEU A 287 -16.30 -8.20 -6.03
CA LEU A 287 -16.60 -9.22 -7.03
C LEU A 287 -17.94 -8.99 -7.72
N THR A 288 -18.94 -8.54 -6.95
CA THR A 288 -20.28 -8.24 -7.46
C THR A 288 -20.25 -7.01 -8.37
N MET A 289 -19.46 -6.00 -8.01
CA MET A 289 -19.29 -4.78 -8.80
C MET A 289 -17.80 -4.39 -8.87
N PRO A 290 -17.04 -4.99 -9.80
CA PRO A 290 -15.62 -4.72 -9.95
C PRO A 290 -15.32 -3.26 -10.30
N TYR A 291 -14.18 -2.78 -9.81
CA TYR A 291 -13.70 -1.46 -10.09
C TYR A 291 -13.26 -1.28 -11.55
N ASP A 292 -13.74 -0.21 -12.18
CA ASP A 292 -13.40 0.19 -13.55
C ASP A 292 -13.05 1.68 -13.58
N ASP A 293 -11.76 1.97 -13.68
CA ASP A 293 -11.21 3.33 -13.72
C ASP A 293 -11.50 4.08 -15.03
N SER A 294 -12.02 3.39 -16.06
CA SER A 294 -12.47 4.00 -17.31
C SER A 294 -13.92 4.50 -17.23
N ASN A 295 -14.68 4.05 -16.23
CA ASN A 295 -16.05 4.47 -16.02
C ASN A 295 -16.11 5.57 -14.96
N PRO A 296 -16.30 6.84 -15.35
CA PRO A 296 -16.20 7.96 -14.43
C PRO A 296 -17.31 8.01 -13.38
N GLY A 297 -18.29 7.10 -13.39
CA GLY A 297 -19.45 7.09 -12.49
C GLY A 297 -20.46 8.22 -12.76
N SER A 298 -20.06 9.23 -13.54
CA SER A 298 -20.81 10.45 -13.82
C SER A 298 -21.38 10.45 -15.25
N PHE A 299 -22.24 9.50 -15.60
CA PHE A 299 -23.13 9.65 -16.77
C PHE A 299 -24.47 8.93 -16.60
N LEU A 300 -25.52 9.73 -16.79
CA LEU A 300 -26.91 9.41 -17.14
C LEU A 300 -27.12 7.95 -17.63
N ALA A 301 -27.56 7.07 -16.74
CA ALA A 301 -28.20 5.83 -17.15
C ALA A 301 -29.47 5.66 -16.36
N SER A 302 -30.58 5.49 -17.08
CA SER A 302 -31.93 5.15 -16.60
C SER A 302 -32.03 3.87 -15.74
N ASN A 303 -30.88 3.31 -15.31
CA ASN A 303 -30.72 2.13 -14.48
C ASN A 303 -29.86 2.36 -13.21
N MET A 304 -29.43 3.59 -12.88
CA MET A 304 -28.69 3.85 -11.62
C MET A 304 -29.48 3.39 -10.38
N SER A 305 -30.82 3.48 -10.40
CA SER A 305 -31.65 3.07 -9.26
C SER A 305 -31.56 1.57 -8.95
N SER A 306 -31.29 0.69 -9.92
CA SER A 306 -31.12 -0.75 -9.64
C SER A 306 -29.71 -1.09 -9.19
N VAL A 307 -28.71 -0.31 -9.60
CA VAL A 307 -27.30 -0.46 -9.18
C VAL A 307 -27.09 -0.01 -7.73
N CYS A 308 -27.81 1.04 -7.31
CA CYS A 308 -27.63 1.66 -5.99
C CYS A 308 -28.60 1.14 -4.93
N ASN A 309 -29.67 0.43 -5.32
CA ASN A 309 -30.65 -0.14 -4.40
C ASN A 309 -30.54 -1.66 -4.39
N VAL A 310 -29.58 -2.17 -3.62
CA VAL A 310 -29.28 -3.59 -3.51
C VAL A 310 -30.11 -4.20 -2.37
N PRO A 311 -30.86 -5.29 -2.62
CA PRO A 311 -31.60 -6.00 -1.59
C PRO A 311 -30.70 -6.53 -0.46
N ALA A 312 -31.26 -6.71 0.74
CA ALA A 312 -30.51 -7.13 1.93
C ALA A 312 -29.85 -8.52 1.76
N GLU A 313 -30.48 -9.41 0.99
CA GLU A 313 -29.98 -10.74 0.65
C GLU A 313 -28.76 -10.73 -0.29
N GLU A 314 -28.53 -9.63 -1.00
CA GLU A 314 -27.40 -9.42 -1.91
C GLU A 314 -26.32 -8.49 -1.32
N ALA A 315 -26.64 -7.82 -0.21
CA ALA A 315 -25.71 -6.94 0.49
C ALA A 315 -24.61 -7.73 1.20
N ALA A 316 -23.37 -7.25 1.11
CA ALA A 316 -22.21 -7.71 1.86
C ALA A 316 -21.98 -6.91 3.15
N ALA A 317 -22.38 -5.65 3.18
CA ALA A 317 -22.34 -4.82 4.39
C ALA A 317 -23.41 -3.72 4.37
N SER A 318 -23.61 -3.07 5.50
CA SER A 318 -24.35 -1.81 5.61
C SER A 318 -23.81 -0.95 6.76
N ILE A 319 -24.17 0.33 6.77
CA ILE A 319 -23.91 1.27 7.88
C ILE A 319 -25.19 2.03 8.22
N THR A 320 -25.31 2.52 9.45
CA THR A 320 -26.47 3.33 9.87
C THR A 320 -26.13 4.80 10.09
N GLY A 321 -24.85 5.17 10.06
CA GLY A 321 -24.41 6.55 10.25
C GLY A 321 -22.91 6.73 10.06
N TRP A 322 -22.45 7.91 10.44
CA TRP A 322 -21.04 8.28 10.51
C TRP A 322 -20.85 9.38 11.55
N GLU A 323 -19.62 9.59 12.00
CA GLU A 323 -19.28 10.67 12.92
C GLU A 323 -17.88 11.23 12.65
N GLN A 324 -17.68 12.49 13.03
CA GLN A 324 -16.34 13.08 13.20
C GLN A 324 -15.82 12.66 14.58
N ILE A 325 -14.60 12.11 14.64
CA ILE A 325 -14.09 11.47 15.87
C ILE A 325 -13.04 12.32 16.61
N VAL A 326 -12.51 13.37 15.98
CA VAL A 326 -11.56 14.30 16.60
C VAL A 326 -12.02 15.74 16.35
N GLY A 327 -12.03 16.56 17.40
CA GLY A 327 -12.40 17.98 17.35
C GLY A 327 -13.75 18.33 17.97
N ILE A 328 -14.61 17.34 18.24
CA ILE A 328 -15.90 17.57 18.92
C ILE A 328 -15.74 17.63 20.44
N ASP A 329 -15.00 16.67 21.02
CA ASP A 329 -14.76 16.58 22.46
C ASP A 329 -13.26 16.71 22.77
N CYS A 330 -12.88 17.82 23.39
CA CYS A 330 -11.53 18.09 23.89
C CYS A 330 -11.50 18.15 25.43
N SER A 331 -12.50 17.60 26.11
CA SER A 331 -12.54 17.58 27.59
C SER A 331 -11.34 16.86 28.20
N VAL A 332 -10.78 15.90 27.47
CA VAL A 332 -9.62 15.09 27.90
C VAL A 332 -8.29 15.71 27.46
N SER A 333 -8.23 16.37 26.30
CA SER A 333 -7.02 17.01 25.78
C SER A 333 -7.35 18.03 24.70
N SER A 334 -6.56 19.11 24.61
CA SER A 334 -6.56 20.02 23.45
C SER A 334 -5.48 19.66 22.41
N ASN A 335 -4.72 18.58 22.62
CA ASN A 335 -3.72 18.13 21.66
C ASN A 335 -4.36 17.16 20.65
N CYS A 336 -4.51 17.61 19.40
CA CYS A 336 -5.12 16.84 18.32
C CYS A 336 -4.44 15.49 18.07
N THR A 337 -3.11 15.40 18.20
CA THR A 337 -2.36 14.15 18.03
C THR A 337 -2.73 13.13 19.11
N LEU A 338 -2.88 13.56 20.37
CA LEU A 338 -3.32 12.67 21.45
C LEU A 338 -4.77 12.20 21.26
N LEU A 339 -5.66 13.10 20.84
CA LEU A 339 -7.05 12.77 20.54
C LEU A 339 -7.13 11.76 19.40
N LEU A 340 -6.39 11.97 18.32
CA LEU A 340 -6.41 11.09 17.15
C LEU A 340 -5.77 9.73 17.46
N ARG A 341 -4.71 9.68 18.26
CA ARG A 341 -4.08 8.44 18.73
C ARG A 341 -5.06 7.60 19.55
N ALA A 342 -5.82 8.23 20.45
CA ALA A 342 -6.86 7.54 21.22
C ALA A 342 -8.04 7.09 20.34
N ALA A 343 -8.40 7.88 19.33
CA ALA A 343 -9.49 7.55 18.42
C ALA A 343 -9.15 6.34 17.52
N VAL A 344 -7.94 6.28 16.97
CA VAL A 344 -7.57 5.20 16.04
C VAL A 344 -7.53 3.84 16.74
N GLU A 345 -7.28 3.75 18.05
CA GLU A 345 -7.36 2.48 18.78
C GLU A 345 -8.78 1.88 18.85
N ARG A 346 -9.82 2.67 18.55
CA ARG A 346 -11.22 2.19 18.51
C ARG A 346 -11.54 1.52 17.18
N GLN A 347 -11.09 2.12 16.08
CA GLN A 347 -11.18 1.60 14.72
C GLN A 347 -10.35 2.47 13.75
N PRO A 348 -10.03 1.96 12.55
CA PRO A 348 -9.45 2.79 11.49
C PRO A 348 -10.29 4.02 11.16
N ILE A 349 -9.59 5.11 10.81
CA ILE A 349 -10.20 6.44 10.60
C ILE A 349 -9.97 6.88 9.16
N ALA A 350 -11.03 7.25 8.44
CA ALA A 350 -10.89 7.90 7.16
C ALA A 350 -10.35 9.32 7.38
N VAL A 351 -9.26 9.67 6.71
CA VAL A 351 -8.56 10.96 6.82
C VAL A 351 -8.28 11.54 5.44
N ALA A 352 -7.99 12.84 5.40
CA ALA A 352 -7.53 13.53 4.20
C ALA A 352 -6.16 14.17 4.44
N ILE A 353 -5.32 14.23 3.42
CA ILE A 353 -4.04 14.93 3.44
C ILE A 353 -3.84 15.74 2.16
N THR A 354 -2.78 16.54 2.14
CA THR A 354 -2.17 17.02 0.91
C THR A 354 -1.18 15.99 0.35
N SER A 355 -1.37 15.56 -0.90
CA SER A 355 -0.53 14.57 -1.59
C SER A 355 0.48 15.18 -2.57
N ASN A 356 1.01 16.35 -2.24
CA ASN A 356 1.95 17.10 -3.08
C ASN A 356 3.42 16.71 -2.82
N GLY A 357 4.34 17.27 -3.60
CA GLY A 357 5.77 17.03 -3.43
C GLY A 357 6.14 15.57 -3.68
N GLY A 358 6.94 14.97 -2.79
CA GLY A 358 7.45 13.59 -2.94
C GLY A 358 6.46 12.47 -2.58
N PHE A 359 5.18 12.80 -2.35
CA PHE A 359 4.16 11.82 -1.93
C PHE A 359 3.95 10.73 -2.99
N GLY A 360 3.87 11.12 -4.27
CA GLY A 360 3.65 10.17 -5.37
C GLY A 360 4.80 9.19 -5.54
N GLU A 361 6.00 9.61 -5.19
CA GLU A 361 7.25 8.89 -5.37
C GLU A 361 7.67 8.09 -4.13
N TYR A 362 6.95 8.20 -3.01
CA TYR A 362 7.27 7.52 -1.76
C TYR A 362 7.37 5.99 -1.92
N ARG A 363 8.45 5.40 -1.40
CA ARG A 363 8.71 3.93 -1.42
C ARG A 363 8.90 3.30 -0.04
N GLY A 364 9.03 4.08 1.02
CA GLY A 364 9.28 3.58 2.36
C GLY A 364 10.00 4.59 3.24
N GLY A 365 10.22 4.23 4.51
CA GLY A 365 10.80 5.13 5.51
C GLY A 365 9.78 6.11 6.12
N PHE A 366 10.26 7.17 6.75
CA PHE A 366 9.45 8.11 7.53
C PHE A 366 9.17 9.36 6.72
N TYR A 367 7.99 9.44 6.11
CA TYR A 367 7.58 10.57 5.29
C TYR A 367 7.29 11.78 6.17
N THR A 368 7.97 12.89 5.89
CA THR A 368 7.72 14.17 6.56
C THR A 368 6.88 15.06 5.66
N CYS A 369 5.98 15.84 6.26
CA CYS A 369 5.18 16.79 5.51
C CYS A 369 6.04 17.77 4.72
N PRO A 370 5.77 17.97 3.41
CA PRO A 370 6.41 19.02 2.62
C PRO A 370 6.25 20.37 3.32
N ASN A 371 7.19 21.29 3.07
CA ASN A 371 7.17 22.63 3.68
C ASN A 371 7.08 22.61 5.22
N ASN A 372 7.62 21.59 5.90
CA ASN A 372 7.51 21.45 7.36
C ASN A 372 6.04 21.47 7.85
N GLY A 373 5.10 20.94 7.06
CA GLY A 373 3.68 20.92 7.41
C GLY A 373 2.96 22.26 7.30
N GLU A 374 3.58 23.28 6.69
CA GLU A 374 2.88 24.52 6.33
C GLU A 374 1.84 24.25 5.23
N MET A 375 0.61 24.72 5.46
CA MET A 375 -0.51 24.57 4.54
C MET A 375 -1.20 25.91 4.34
N ALA A 376 -1.10 26.43 3.12
CA ALA A 376 -1.57 27.77 2.80
C ALA A 376 -3.09 27.87 2.74
N SER A 377 -3.77 26.78 2.37
CA SER A 377 -5.22 26.77 2.18
C SER A 377 -5.84 25.42 2.51
N LYS A 378 -7.11 25.45 2.94
CA LYS A 378 -7.94 24.25 3.06
C LYS A 378 -8.12 23.50 1.73
N ASN A 379 -7.94 24.21 0.61
CA ASN A 379 -8.04 23.64 -0.74
C ASN A 379 -6.79 22.84 -1.13
N ASP A 380 -5.74 22.84 -0.30
CA ASP A 380 -4.54 22.04 -0.53
C ASP A 380 -4.77 20.55 -0.18
N LEU A 381 -5.86 20.25 0.53
CA LEU A 381 -6.33 18.89 0.81
C LEU A 381 -6.90 18.26 -0.46
N ASN A 382 -6.29 17.18 -0.91
CA ASN A 382 -6.58 16.62 -2.23
C ASN A 382 -6.53 15.09 -2.29
N HIS A 383 -6.25 14.41 -1.17
CA HIS A 383 -6.17 12.95 -1.17
C HIS A 383 -6.70 12.33 0.12
N ALA A 384 -7.48 11.26 0.01
CA ALA A 384 -8.01 10.52 1.15
C ALA A 384 -7.20 9.24 1.39
N LEU A 385 -6.97 8.90 2.67
CA LEU A 385 -6.37 7.63 3.11
C LEU A 385 -7.11 7.07 4.32
N LEU A 386 -6.81 5.83 4.67
CA LEU A 386 -7.25 5.24 5.92
C LEU A 386 -6.11 5.24 6.95
N LEU A 387 -6.31 5.92 8.07
CA LEU A 387 -5.44 5.84 9.24
C LEU A 387 -5.72 4.55 9.99
N VAL A 388 -4.73 3.65 10.01
CA VAL A 388 -4.87 2.29 10.54
C VAL A 388 -4.04 2.04 11.79
N GLY A 389 -3.16 2.98 12.14
CA GLY A 389 -2.26 2.78 13.25
C GLY A 389 -1.29 3.92 13.48
N TYR A 390 -0.37 3.69 14.41
CA TYR A 390 0.69 4.61 14.77
C TYR A 390 1.87 3.84 15.38
N GLY A 391 3.01 4.51 15.48
CA GLY A 391 4.16 4.03 16.24
C GLY A 391 5.06 5.15 16.70
N THR A 392 6.11 4.79 17.44
CA THR A 392 7.18 5.71 17.85
C THR A 392 8.52 5.17 17.37
N ASP A 393 9.30 6.02 16.71
CA ASP A 393 10.66 5.75 16.28
C ASP A 393 11.66 6.58 17.10
N SER A 394 12.82 6.02 17.43
CA SER A 394 13.82 6.70 18.27
C SER A 394 14.47 7.92 17.61
N THR A 395 14.48 7.97 16.28
CA THR A 395 15.12 9.03 15.49
C THR A 395 14.09 10.01 14.94
N HIS A 396 12.95 9.50 14.48
CA HIS A 396 11.93 10.30 13.80
C HIS A 396 10.74 10.69 14.69
N GLY A 397 10.64 10.13 15.90
CA GLY A 397 9.55 10.41 16.83
C GLY A 397 8.28 9.63 16.50
N ASP A 398 7.14 10.15 16.94
CA ASP A 398 5.84 9.55 16.66
C ASP A 398 5.51 9.61 15.17
N TYR A 399 4.81 8.60 14.66
CA TYR A 399 4.36 8.53 13.27
C TYR A 399 3.02 7.80 13.15
N TRP A 400 2.29 8.11 12.08
CA TRP A 400 1.04 7.49 11.69
C TRP A 400 1.27 6.42 10.62
N ILE A 401 0.46 5.36 10.64
CA ILE A 401 0.44 4.31 9.62
C ILE A 401 -0.82 4.50 8.78
N LEU A 402 -0.64 4.80 7.51
CA LEU A 402 -1.72 5.10 6.57
C LEU A 402 -1.80 4.03 5.48
N LYS A 403 -2.98 3.46 5.25
CA LYS A 403 -3.28 2.61 4.10
C LYS A 403 -3.72 3.49 2.93
N ASN A 404 -3.07 3.33 1.78
CA ASN A 404 -3.37 4.07 0.55
C ASN A 404 -4.11 3.18 -0.47
N SER A 405 -4.68 3.81 -1.50
CA SER A 405 -5.37 3.18 -2.63
C SER A 405 -4.56 3.28 -3.93
N TYR A 406 -3.23 3.33 -3.84
CA TYR A 406 -2.30 3.45 -4.98
C TYR A 406 -1.68 2.12 -5.42
N GLY A 407 -2.22 1.00 -4.94
CA GLY A 407 -1.69 -0.34 -5.16
C GLY A 407 -0.54 -0.67 -4.22
N SER A 408 -0.28 -1.97 -4.04
CA SER A 408 0.81 -2.47 -3.20
C SER A 408 2.20 -2.12 -3.73
N SER A 409 2.29 -1.71 -5.00
CA SER A 409 3.55 -1.26 -5.60
C SER A 409 3.96 0.15 -5.18
N TRP A 410 3.09 0.95 -4.55
CA TRP A 410 3.40 2.27 -3.98
C TRP A 410 3.76 2.16 -2.49
N GLY A 411 4.65 3.03 -1.99
CA GLY A 411 5.04 3.05 -0.58
C GLY A 411 5.57 1.73 -0.04
N ASP A 412 5.41 1.53 1.27
CA ASP A 412 5.73 0.28 1.95
C ASP A 412 4.56 -0.69 1.79
N ASN A 413 4.53 -1.40 0.65
CA ASN A 413 3.48 -2.36 0.29
C ASN A 413 2.05 -1.76 0.28
N GLY A 414 1.92 -0.50 -0.14
CA GLY A 414 0.66 0.25 -0.14
C GLY A 414 0.41 1.10 1.10
N PHE A 415 1.33 1.06 2.07
CA PHE A 415 1.26 1.83 3.30
C PHE A 415 2.29 2.96 3.34
N MET A 416 2.05 3.94 4.20
CA MET A 416 2.96 5.04 4.50
C MET A 416 3.12 5.21 6.00
N LYS A 417 4.36 5.51 6.42
CA LYS A 417 4.65 6.06 7.75
C LYS A 417 4.78 7.58 7.62
N LEU A 418 3.80 8.31 8.14
CA LEU A 418 3.78 9.77 8.15
C LEU A 418 4.25 10.27 9.52
N VAL A 419 5.36 10.98 9.58
CA VAL A 419 5.88 11.56 10.83
C VAL A 419 4.85 12.50 11.43
N ALA A 420 4.66 12.38 12.74
CA ALA A 420 3.73 13.21 13.47
C ALA A 420 4.29 14.63 13.63
N ASP A 421 3.45 15.65 13.44
CA ASP A 421 3.79 17.04 13.75
C ASP A 421 2.78 17.68 14.71
N ALA A 422 3.17 18.81 15.30
CA ALA A 422 2.34 19.55 16.25
C ALA A 422 1.33 20.50 15.58
N LYS A 423 1.20 20.46 14.24
CA LYS A 423 0.32 21.31 13.43
C LYS A 423 -0.93 20.52 13.06
N ILE A 424 -1.32 20.53 11.78
CA ILE A 424 -2.41 19.72 11.25
C ILE A 424 -1.93 18.46 10.52
N ASN A 425 -0.63 18.14 10.58
CA ASN A 425 -0.02 16.92 10.04
C ASN A 425 -0.37 16.63 8.59
N CYS A 426 0.00 17.54 7.67
CA CYS A 426 -0.38 17.49 6.25
C CYS A 426 -1.90 17.53 6.00
N GLY A 427 -2.70 17.94 6.99
CA GLY A 427 -4.16 17.95 6.88
C GLY A 427 -4.86 16.75 7.50
N LEU A 428 -4.11 15.74 7.96
CA LEU A 428 -4.63 14.51 8.55
C LEU A 428 -5.63 14.79 9.69
N ASN A 429 -5.42 15.87 10.45
CA ASN A 429 -6.29 16.27 11.56
C ASN A 429 -7.59 16.97 11.13
N VAL A 430 -7.77 17.31 9.85
CA VAL A 430 -8.90 18.13 9.37
C VAL A 430 -10.16 17.29 9.14
N PHE A 431 -10.07 16.13 8.48
CA PHE A 431 -11.26 15.29 8.22
C PHE A 431 -11.19 13.87 8.82
N PRO A 432 -10.93 13.69 10.13
CA PRO A 432 -10.97 12.39 10.77
C PRO A 432 -12.43 11.96 11.01
N VAL A 433 -12.93 11.07 10.14
CA VAL A 433 -14.31 10.57 10.19
C VAL A 433 -14.37 9.05 10.17
N ILE A 434 -15.41 8.49 10.79
CA ILE A 434 -15.64 7.05 10.84
C ILE A 434 -17.08 6.69 10.50
N PRO A 435 -17.34 5.52 9.88
CA PRO A 435 -18.68 4.97 9.78
C PRO A 435 -19.15 4.42 11.13
N THR A 436 -20.46 4.45 11.39
CA THR A 436 -21.08 3.90 12.61
C THR A 436 -22.21 2.93 12.28
N GLY A 437 -22.44 1.99 13.19
CA GLY A 437 -23.43 0.92 13.03
C GLY A 437 -23.17 0.01 11.83
N ALA A 438 -21.88 -0.21 11.52
CA ALA A 438 -21.47 -1.14 10.48
C ALA A 438 -21.92 -2.56 10.82
N ARG A 439 -22.46 -3.27 9.82
CA ARG A 439 -22.94 -4.66 9.96
C ARG A 439 -22.60 -5.48 8.73
N ALA A 440 -22.34 -6.76 8.92
CA ALA A 440 -22.22 -7.72 7.83
C ALA A 440 -23.60 -7.97 7.19
N GLY A 441 -23.62 -8.08 5.86
CA GLY A 441 -24.79 -8.49 5.10
C GLY A 441 -24.79 -9.99 4.78
N ALA A 442 -25.85 -10.47 4.12
CA ALA A 442 -26.00 -11.88 3.76
C ALA A 442 -24.86 -12.41 2.85
N GLN A 443 -24.27 -11.55 2.03
CA GLN A 443 -23.15 -11.88 1.14
C GLN A 443 -21.77 -11.64 1.76
N ALA A 444 -21.67 -11.36 3.07
CA ALA A 444 -20.38 -11.18 3.73
C ALA A 444 -19.50 -12.45 3.72
N SER A 445 -20.10 -13.63 3.51
CA SER A 445 -19.39 -14.92 3.53
C SER A 445 -18.96 -15.44 2.16
N THR A 446 -19.24 -14.73 1.06
CA THR A 446 -18.76 -15.09 -0.28
C THR A 446 -17.30 -14.67 -0.45
N ALA A 447 -16.43 -15.23 0.40
CA ALA A 447 -14.98 -15.10 0.30
C ALA A 447 -14.49 -15.92 -0.91
N ILE A 448 -14.45 -15.27 -2.08
CA ILE A 448 -13.57 -15.66 -3.17
C ILE A 448 -12.61 -14.47 -3.38
N ASP A 449 -11.32 -14.78 -3.41
CA ASP A 449 -10.16 -13.88 -3.48
C ASP A 449 -10.34 -12.56 -4.25
N SER A 450 -10.75 -11.51 -3.54
CA SER A 450 -10.90 -10.16 -4.08
C SER A 450 -9.56 -9.40 -4.20
N GLY A 451 -9.05 -9.28 -5.43
CA GLY A 451 -8.55 -7.99 -5.95
C GLY A 451 -7.10 -7.55 -5.69
N GLY A 452 -6.28 -8.29 -4.93
CA GLY A 452 -4.82 -8.10 -4.86
C GLY A 452 -4.08 -9.27 -5.54
N ASP A 453 -2.99 -8.99 -6.27
CA ASP A 453 -2.13 -9.95 -6.99
C ASP A 453 -2.79 -11.31 -7.29
N LYS A 454 -3.75 -11.35 -8.25
CA LYS A 454 -4.55 -12.50 -8.70
C LYS A 454 -4.25 -13.80 -7.95
N ILE A 455 -4.73 -13.87 -6.71
CA ILE A 455 -4.81 -15.11 -5.96
C ILE A 455 -5.96 -15.87 -6.63
N PHE A 456 -5.75 -17.14 -6.97
CA PHE A 456 -6.80 -18.00 -7.52
C PHE A 456 -6.92 -19.21 -6.59
N VAL A 457 -8.07 -19.41 -5.93
CA VAL A 457 -8.26 -20.51 -4.96
C VAL A 457 -7.21 -20.46 -3.83
N GLY A 458 -6.95 -19.25 -3.30
CA GLY A 458 -6.09 -19.07 -2.11
C GLY A 458 -4.58 -19.22 -2.33
N LEU A 459 -4.11 -19.39 -3.57
CA LEU A 459 -2.68 -19.43 -3.90
C LEU A 459 -2.29 -18.28 -4.85
N SER A 460 -1.13 -17.67 -4.60
CA SER A 460 -0.54 -16.67 -5.49
C SER A 460 -0.13 -17.30 -6.84
N GLN A 461 0.10 -16.47 -7.87
CA GLN A 461 0.61 -16.94 -9.16
C GLN A 461 1.92 -17.73 -9.03
N SER A 462 2.84 -17.30 -8.15
CA SER A 462 4.09 -18.02 -7.89
C SER A 462 3.86 -19.37 -7.20
N ALA A 463 2.89 -19.45 -6.28
CA ALA A 463 2.50 -20.69 -5.64
C ALA A 463 1.84 -21.66 -6.65
N TRP A 464 1.02 -21.17 -7.58
CA TRP A 464 0.48 -22.00 -8.66
C TRP A 464 1.54 -22.53 -9.62
N ILE A 465 2.55 -21.72 -9.95
CA ILE A 465 3.70 -22.16 -10.74
C ILE A 465 4.44 -23.29 -10.01
N ALA A 466 4.61 -23.16 -8.68
CA ALA A 466 5.24 -24.20 -7.87
C ALA A 466 4.40 -25.49 -7.82
N VAL A 467 3.08 -25.39 -7.65
CA VAL A 467 2.15 -26.53 -7.70
C VAL A 467 2.20 -27.21 -9.06
N ALA A 468 2.14 -26.44 -10.16
CA ALA A 468 2.23 -27.00 -11.51
C ALA A 468 3.56 -27.73 -11.75
N ALA A 469 4.68 -27.15 -11.30
CA ALA A 469 6.00 -27.78 -11.40
C ALA A 469 6.08 -29.09 -10.60
N ALA A 470 5.59 -29.08 -9.35
CA ALA A 470 5.57 -30.26 -8.49
C ALA A 470 4.69 -31.39 -9.09
N THR A 471 3.52 -31.03 -9.61
CA THR A 471 2.58 -31.99 -10.22
C THR A 471 3.15 -32.60 -11.50
N THR A 472 3.83 -31.80 -12.31
CA THR A 472 4.52 -32.25 -13.52
C THR A 472 5.66 -33.21 -13.18
N ALA A 473 6.50 -32.87 -12.20
CA ALA A 473 7.59 -33.74 -11.75
C ALA A 473 7.07 -35.09 -11.23
N PHE A 474 6.01 -35.07 -10.39
CA PHE A 474 5.39 -36.28 -9.88
C PHE A 474 4.82 -37.17 -10.99
N THR A 475 4.16 -36.57 -11.99
CA THR A 475 3.60 -37.29 -13.14
C THR A 475 4.69 -37.94 -13.99
N LEU A 476 5.81 -37.24 -14.23
CA LEU A 476 6.95 -37.79 -14.97
C LEU A 476 7.61 -38.96 -14.22
N ILE A 477 7.81 -38.82 -12.90
CA ILE A 477 8.40 -39.87 -12.07
C ILE A 477 7.53 -41.12 -12.06
N THR A 478 6.23 -40.97 -11.80
CA THR A 478 5.28 -42.09 -11.75
C THR A 478 5.12 -42.78 -13.10
N THR A 479 5.09 -42.01 -14.19
CA THR A 479 5.10 -42.56 -15.56
C THR A 479 6.39 -43.34 -15.84
N GLY A 480 7.55 -42.80 -15.46
CA GLY A 480 8.84 -43.48 -15.61
C GLY A 480 8.91 -44.80 -14.83
N ILE A 481 8.41 -44.81 -13.59
CA ILE A 481 8.30 -46.04 -12.78
C ILE A 481 7.37 -47.05 -13.47
N GLY A 482 6.20 -46.61 -13.94
CA GLY A 482 5.23 -47.47 -14.64
C GLY A 482 5.82 -48.12 -15.89
N VAL A 483 6.52 -47.35 -16.73
CA VAL A 483 7.25 -47.86 -17.89
C VAL A 483 8.34 -48.84 -17.48
N GLY A 484 9.09 -48.55 -16.41
CA GLY A 484 10.12 -49.44 -15.88
C GLY A 484 9.56 -50.79 -15.41
N VAL A 485 8.45 -50.79 -14.67
CA VAL A 485 7.76 -52.00 -14.20
C VAL A 485 7.22 -52.79 -15.39
N SER A 486 6.57 -52.12 -16.34
CA SER A 486 6.04 -52.75 -17.55
C SER A 486 7.16 -53.44 -18.35
N ASN A 487 8.28 -52.76 -18.57
CA ASN A 487 9.42 -53.32 -19.29
C ASN A 487 10.07 -54.52 -18.56
N ARG A 488 10.14 -54.48 -17.22
CA ARG A 488 10.61 -55.63 -16.44
C ARG A 488 9.67 -56.83 -16.57
N LYS A 489 8.35 -56.60 -16.51
CA LYS A 489 7.35 -57.64 -16.69
C LYS A 489 7.39 -58.22 -18.10
N LEU A 490 7.57 -57.38 -19.13
CA LEU A 490 7.71 -57.82 -20.52
C LEU A 490 8.95 -58.70 -20.71
N LYS A 491 10.09 -58.31 -20.13
CA LYS A 491 11.33 -59.12 -20.15
C LYS A 491 11.12 -60.47 -19.46
N HIS A 492 10.43 -60.50 -18.32
CA HIS A 492 10.15 -61.75 -17.61
C HIS A 492 9.22 -62.68 -18.41
N LEU A 493 8.19 -62.13 -19.07
CA LEU A 493 7.31 -62.88 -19.97
C LEU A 493 8.07 -63.44 -21.19
N HIS A 494 8.97 -62.65 -21.80
CA HIS A 494 9.83 -63.14 -22.89
C HIS A 494 10.78 -64.25 -22.43
N GLN A 495 11.31 -64.19 -21.21
CA GLN A 495 12.14 -65.25 -20.64
C GLN A 495 11.32 -66.54 -20.40
N GLN A 496 10.10 -66.42 -19.86
CA GLN A 496 9.20 -67.56 -19.67
C GLN A 496 8.77 -68.20 -21.00
N HIS A 497 8.44 -67.40 -22.02
CA HIS A 497 8.15 -67.90 -23.37
C HIS A 497 9.35 -68.61 -24.00
N SER A 498 10.58 -68.07 -23.84
CA SER A 498 11.80 -68.70 -24.35
C SER A 498 12.13 -70.02 -23.63
N ALA A 499 11.81 -70.12 -22.32
CA ALA A 499 11.95 -71.35 -21.54
C ALA A 499 10.92 -72.42 -21.93
N MET A 500 9.68 -72.03 -22.28
CA MET A 500 8.68 -72.96 -22.82
C MET A 500 9.08 -73.54 -24.18
N TYR A 501 9.61 -72.72 -25.09
CA TYR A 501 10.08 -73.20 -26.40
C TYR A 501 11.28 -74.15 -26.31
N THR A 502 12.16 -73.98 -25.32
CA THR A 502 13.29 -74.89 -25.09
C THR A 502 12.88 -76.22 -24.45
N ALA A 503 11.80 -76.25 -23.66
CA ALA A 503 11.26 -77.50 -23.10
C ALA A 503 10.58 -78.39 -24.15
N VAL A 504 9.95 -77.81 -25.18
CA VAL A 504 9.27 -78.57 -26.26
C VAL A 504 10.27 -79.19 -27.26
N CYS A 505 11.51 -78.71 -27.32
CA CYS A 505 12.55 -79.19 -28.23
C CYS A 505 13.57 -80.14 -27.57
N THR A 506 13.25 -80.79 -26.44
CA THR A 506 14.08 -81.89 -25.93
C THR A 506 13.73 -83.20 -26.65
N PRO A 507 14.65 -83.77 -27.47
CA PRO A 507 14.40 -85.02 -28.16
C PRO A 507 14.39 -86.16 -27.13
N THR A 508 13.29 -86.90 -27.09
CA THR A 508 13.25 -88.24 -26.49
C THR A 508 14.18 -89.14 -27.30
N ASN A 509 15.37 -89.42 -26.78
CA ASN A 509 16.17 -90.54 -27.24
C ASN A 509 15.40 -91.83 -26.95
N GLY A 510 15.05 -92.56 -28.01
CA GLY A 510 14.51 -93.91 -27.91
C GLY A 510 14.21 -94.51 -29.27
N GLY A 511 15.12 -95.34 -29.78
CA GLY A 511 14.92 -96.22 -30.93
C GLY A 511 15.91 -96.02 -32.06
#